data_AF-A0A4R5XIZ3-F1
#
_entry.id   AF-A0A4R5XIZ3-F1
#
_cell.length_a   1.000
_cell.length_b   1.000
_cell.length_c   1.000
_cell.angle_alpha   90.00
_cell.angle_beta   90.00
_cell.angle_gamma   90.00
#
_symmetry.space_group_name_H-M   'P 1'
#
loop_
_entity.id
_entity.type
_entity.pdbx_description
1 polymer ?
#
loop_
_entity_poly.entity_id
_entity_poly.type
_entity_poly.pdbx_seq_one_letter_code
_entity_poly.pdbx_strand_id
1 'polypeptide(L)'
;MSSHREFVLEKEKIDAIKSQGYQINTVTESLDGALIEFKKRDNEEDKELLLLTTADGRKYLSTLVLEQQLEQQGILQQQQPPNEPLQQQQQQQQ
;
A
#
# COMPACT_ATOMS: atom_id res chain seq x y z
N MET A 1 28.40 -0.84 -2.22
CA MET A 1 27.70 -0.73 -3.53
C MET A 1 26.49 -1.68 -3.65
N SER A 2 26.14 -2.51 -2.65
CA SER A 2 24.99 -3.45 -2.72
C SER A 2 23.68 -2.89 -2.14
N SER A 3 23.74 -2.00 -1.15
CA SER A 3 22.57 -1.58 -0.36
C SER A 3 21.47 -0.88 -1.17
N HIS A 4 21.82 -0.21 -2.27
CA HIS A 4 20.83 0.40 -3.15
C HIS A 4 20.02 -0.65 -3.93
N ARG A 5 20.65 -1.74 -4.38
CA ARG A 5 19.93 -2.81 -5.09
C ARG A 5 19.00 -3.56 -4.16
N GLU A 6 19.45 -3.82 -2.93
CA GLU A 6 18.64 -4.42 -1.88
C GLU A 6 17.38 -3.57 -1.61
N PHE A 7 17.55 -2.24 -1.48
CA PHE A 7 16.42 -1.32 -1.35
C PHE A 7 15.45 -1.36 -2.53
N VAL A 8 15.95 -1.37 -3.77
CA VAL A 8 15.07 -1.42 -4.96
C VAL A 8 14.24 -2.71 -4.94
N LEU A 9 14.83 -3.86 -4.61
CA LEU A 9 14.11 -5.13 -4.50
C LEU A 9 13.09 -5.12 -3.36
N GLU A 10 13.43 -4.54 -2.21
CA GLU A 10 12.51 -4.37 -1.10
C GLU A 10 11.30 -3.52 -1.51
N LYS A 11 11.55 -2.38 -2.18
CA LYS A 11 10.50 -1.49 -2.67
C LYS A 11 9.58 -2.21 -3.65
N GLU A 12 10.13 -2.90 -4.65
CA GLU A 12 9.34 -3.64 -5.64
C GLU A 12 8.45 -4.70 -4.99
N LYS A 13 8.95 -5.39 -3.94
CA LYS A 13 8.15 -6.36 -3.18
C LYS A 13 7.00 -5.69 -2.42
N ILE A 14 7.27 -4.57 -1.75
CA ILE A 14 6.22 -3.82 -1.06
C ILE A 14 5.14 -3.37 -2.04
N ASP A 15 5.54 -2.80 -3.17
CA ASP A 15 4.63 -2.32 -4.20
C ASP A 15 3.80 -3.47 -4.80
N ALA A 16 4.41 -4.63 -5.05
CA ALA A 16 3.71 -5.82 -5.51
C ALA A 16 2.66 -6.29 -4.50
N ILE A 17 3.01 -6.41 -3.21
CA ILE A 17 2.08 -6.83 -2.14
C ILE A 17 0.93 -5.81 -2.01
N LYS A 18 1.23 -4.50 -2.00
CA LYS A 18 0.20 -3.45 -1.97
C LYS A 18 -0.75 -3.51 -3.18
N SER A 19 -0.22 -3.75 -4.38
CA SER A 19 -1.03 -3.83 -5.61
C SER A 19 -2.03 -5.00 -5.60
N GLN A 20 -1.73 -6.06 -4.83
CA GLN A 20 -2.63 -7.19 -4.63
C GLN A 20 -3.75 -6.91 -3.60
N GLY A 21 -3.82 -5.68 -3.07
CA GLY A 21 -4.84 -5.26 -2.11
C GLY A 21 -4.49 -5.53 -0.65
N TYR A 22 -3.24 -5.93 -0.36
CA TYR A 22 -2.79 -6.07 1.01
C TYR A 22 -2.51 -4.70 1.66
N GLN A 23 -2.76 -4.65 2.95
CA GLN A 23 -2.60 -3.48 3.80
C GLN A 23 -1.59 -3.78 4.89
N ILE A 24 -0.77 -2.79 5.25
CA ILE A 24 0.15 -2.93 6.38
C ILE A 24 -0.70 -3.09 7.65
N ASN A 25 -0.47 -4.16 8.39
CA ASN A 25 -1.15 -4.46 9.65
C ASN A 25 -0.26 -4.15 10.85
N THR A 26 0.96 -4.69 10.83
CA THR A 26 1.90 -4.58 11.95
C THR A 26 3.28 -4.30 11.40
N VAL A 27 4.02 -3.41 12.04
CA VAL A 27 5.45 -3.19 11.78
C VAL A 27 6.21 -3.47 13.07
N THR A 28 7.20 -4.36 13.00
CA THR A 28 8.09 -4.69 14.12
C THR A 28 9.51 -4.33 13.74
N GLU A 29 10.04 -3.26 14.33
CA GLU A 29 11.43 -2.84 14.13
C GLU A 29 12.37 -3.57 15.09
N SER A 30 13.54 -3.94 14.59
CA SER A 30 14.64 -4.54 15.36
C SER A 30 15.99 -3.95 14.91
N LEU A 31 17.07 -4.33 15.60
CA LEU A 31 18.42 -3.88 15.25
C LEU A 31 18.87 -4.41 13.88
N ASP A 32 18.31 -5.55 13.44
CA ASP A 32 18.67 -6.22 12.20
C ASP A 32 17.80 -5.78 11.01
N GLY A 33 16.72 -5.03 11.25
CA GLY A 33 15.78 -4.65 10.20
C GLY A 33 14.40 -4.25 10.68
N ALA A 34 13.42 -4.31 9.79
CA ALA A 34 12.01 -4.12 10.10
C ALA A 34 11.18 -5.24 9.48
N LEU A 35 10.42 -5.96 10.30
CA LEU A 35 9.46 -6.96 9.86
C LEU A 35 8.09 -6.32 9.67
N ILE A 36 7.53 -6.48 8.49
CA ILE A 36 6.22 -5.95 8.13
C ILE A 36 5.27 -7.12 7.96
N GLU A 37 4.15 -7.08 8.67
CA GLU A 37 3.01 -7.97 8.47
C GLU A 37 1.95 -7.23 7.64
N PHE A 38 1.61 -7.82 6.51
CA PHE A 38 0.55 -7.38 5.63
C PHE A 38 -0.66 -8.30 5.77
N LYS A 39 -1.87 -7.75 5.65
CA LYS A 39 -3.12 -8.51 5.61
C LYS A 39 -4.07 -7.96 4.55
N LYS A 40 -4.93 -8.81 4.00
CA LYS A 40 -6.06 -8.34 3.19
C LYS A 40 -7.18 -7.83 4.09
N ARG A 41 -7.93 -6.84 3.61
CA ARG A 41 -9.13 -6.35 4.32
C ARG A 41 -10.20 -7.43 4.46
N ASP A 42 -10.33 -8.27 3.42
CA ASP A 42 -11.41 -9.26 3.33
C ASP A 42 -11.00 -10.65 3.83
N ASN A 43 -9.72 -10.85 4.21
CA ASN A 43 -9.23 -12.13 4.72
C ASN A 43 -8.10 -11.91 5.73
N GLU A 44 -8.42 -12.08 7.02
CA GLU A 44 -7.46 -11.93 8.12
C GLU A 44 -6.46 -13.09 8.24
N GLU A 45 -6.77 -14.26 7.64
CA GLU A 45 -5.87 -15.42 7.63
C GLU A 45 -4.78 -15.30 6.56
N ASP A 46 -5.04 -14.51 5.51
CA ASP A 46 -4.10 -14.27 4.42
C ASP A 46 -3.12 -13.15 4.82
N LYS A 47 -1.98 -13.60 5.35
CA LYS A 47 -0.91 -12.73 5.86
C LYS A 47 0.38 -12.92 5.08
N GLU A 48 0.98 -11.79 4.70
CA GLU A 48 2.30 -11.76 4.08
C GLU A 48 3.30 -11.08 5.02
N LEU A 49 4.50 -11.66 5.14
CA LEU A 49 5.58 -11.13 5.98
C LEU A 49 6.75 -10.71 5.12
N LEU A 50 7.20 -9.46 5.28
CA LEU A 50 8.35 -8.93 4.57
C LEU A 50 9.37 -8.35 5.57
N LEU A 51 10.61 -8.86 5.52
CA LEU A 51 11.73 -8.31 6.28
C LEU A 51 12.48 -7.30 5.41
N LEU A 52 12.59 -6.08 5.92
CA LEU A 52 13.46 -5.03 5.39
C LEU A 52 14.77 -5.02 6.17
N THR A 53 15.89 -5.07 5.47
CA THR A 53 17.24 -4.98 6.07
C THR A 53 17.88 -3.63 5.79
N THR A 54 17.43 -2.89 4.77
CA THR A 54 18.02 -1.61 4.41
C THR A 54 17.44 -0.42 5.20
N ALA A 55 18.28 0.60 5.43
CA ALA A 55 17.85 1.84 6.07
C ALA A 55 16.89 2.65 5.21
N ASP A 56 17.07 2.63 3.88
CA ASP A 56 16.20 3.34 2.94
C ASP A 56 14.83 2.64 2.81
N GLY A 57 14.79 1.31 2.91
CA GLY A 57 13.54 0.55 3.01
C GLY A 57 12.70 0.99 4.20
N ARG A 58 13.32 1.21 5.36
CA ARG A 58 12.62 1.71 6.57
C ARG A 58 12.07 3.12 6.39
N LYS A 59 12.82 4.03 5.76
CA LYS A 59 12.31 5.39 5.45
C LYS A 59 11.10 5.31 4.54
N TYR A 60 11.17 4.49 3.49
CA TYR A 60 10.07 4.30 2.56
C TYR A 60 8.84 3.71 3.26
N LEU A 61 9.04 2.70 4.12
CA LEU A 61 7.97 2.12 4.94
C LEU A 61 7.29 3.18 5.81
N SER A 62 8.05 4.06 6.47
CA SER A 62 7.46 5.14 7.29
C SER A 62 6.53 6.03 6.47
N THR A 63 6.91 6.37 5.24
CA THR A 63 6.05 7.13 4.32
C THR A 63 4.77 6.36 3.99
N LEU A 64 4.87 5.07 3.66
CA LEU A 64 3.70 4.24 3.33
C LEU A 64 2.71 4.07 4.48
N VAL A 65 3.21 3.90 5.71
CA VAL A 65 2.35 3.81 6.90
C VAL A 65 1.60 5.13 7.10
N LEU A 66 2.27 6.26 6.93
CA LEU A 66 1.64 7.58 7.03
C LEU A 66 0.58 7.78 5.95
N GLU A 67 0.90 7.47 4.69
CA GLU A 67 -0.05 7.53 3.57
C GLU A 67 -1.31 6.71 3.88
N GLN A 68 -1.14 5.47 4.33
CA GLN A 68 -2.25 4.59 4.68
C GLN A 68 -3.10 5.16 5.81
N GLN A 69 -2.49 5.75 6.85
CA GLN A 69 -3.22 6.39 7.94
C GLN A 69 -4.03 7.60 7.45
N LEU A 70 -3.46 8.40 6.55
CA LEU A 70 -4.14 9.56 5.97
C LEU A 70 -5.30 9.14 5.04
N GLU A 71 -5.15 8.05 4.28
CA GLU A 71 -6.21 7.45 3.48
C GLU A 71 -7.36 6.94 4.38
N GLN A 72 -7.04 6.25 5.49
CA GLN A 72 -8.03 5.75 6.45
C GLN A 72 -8.78 6.89 7.15
N GLN A 73 -8.11 8.03 7.39
CA GLN A 73 -8.72 9.23 7.98
C GLN A 73 -9.47 10.09 6.95
N GLY A 74 -9.51 9.70 5.67
CA GLY A 74 -10.20 10.44 4.60
C GLY A 74 -9.50 11.75 4.20
N ILE A 75 -8.24 11.95 4.60
CA ILE A 75 -7.46 13.17 4.38
C ILE A 75 -6.80 13.14 3.00
N LEU A 76 -6.50 11.94 2.48
CA LEU A 76 -6.10 11.72 1.09
C LEU A 76 -7.28 11.10 0.32
N GLN A 77 -8.20 11.93 -0.16
CA GLN A 77 -9.11 11.48 -1.22
C GLN A 77 -8.27 11.29 -2.49
N GLN A 78 -8.02 10.03 -2.86
CA GLN A 78 -7.57 9.71 -4.21
C GLN A 78 -8.60 10.30 -5.18
N GLN A 79 -8.13 11.11 -6.12
CA GLN A 79 -8.91 11.54 -7.27
C GLN A 79 -9.26 10.29 -8.09
N GLN A 80 -10.38 9.65 -7.77
CA GLN A 80 -11.06 8.81 -8.74
C GLN A 80 -11.61 9.78 -9.79
N PRO A 81 -11.33 9.62 -11.11
CA PRO A 81 -12.12 10.32 -12.09
C PRO A 81 -13.59 9.88 -11.86
N PRO A 82 -14.55 10.81 -11.93
CA PRO A 82 -15.95 10.44 -11.90
C PRO A 82 -16.22 9.61 -13.15
N ASN A 83 -16.23 8.28 -13.02
CA ASN A 83 -16.92 7.45 -13.99
C ASN A 83 -18.41 7.74 -13.76
N GLU A 84 -18.91 8.76 -14.45
CA GLU A 84 -20.32 9.08 -14.59
C GLU A 84 -21.10 7.81 -14.97
N PRO A 85 -22.05 7.35 -14.13
CA PRO A 85 -23.07 6.43 -14.56
C PRO A 85 -24.38 7.19 -14.83
N LEU A 86 -24.88 7.02 -16.05
CA LEU A 86 -26.25 7.25 -16.52
C LEU A 86 -26.76 8.70 -16.65
N GLN A 87 -26.72 9.22 -17.88
CA GLN A 87 -27.91 9.84 -18.50
C GLN A 87 -28.13 9.34 -19.94
N GLN A 88 -28.11 8.02 -20.14
CA GLN A 88 -28.96 7.40 -21.16
C GLN A 88 -30.38 7.29 -20.59
N GLN A 89 -31.18 8.37 -20.61
CA GLN A 89 -32.63 8.20 -20.48
C GLN A 89 -33.53 9.34 -20.99
N GLN A 90 -33.03 10.45 -21.54
CA GLN A 90 -33.91 11.60 -21.86
C GLN A 90 -33.98 12.07 -23.32
N GLN A 91 -33.54 11.29 -24.31
CA GLN A 91 -33.79 11.67 -25.72
C GLN A 91 -34.62 10.66 -26.53
N GLN A 92 -35.37 9.77 -25.88
CA GLN A 92 -36.52 9.10 -26.51
C GLN A 92 -37.83 9.93 -26.45
N GLN A 93 -37.76 11.24 -26.21
CA GLN A 93 -38.92 12.12 -26.36
C GLN A 93 -38.57 13.34 -27.20
N GLN A 94 -38.56 13.15 -28.52
CA GLN A 94 -39.17 14.05 -29.51
C GLN A 94 -39.33 13.32 -30.85
#